data_AF-A0A9D6SYL1-F1
#
_entry.id   AF-A0A9D6SYL1-F1
#
_cell.length_a   1.000
_cell.length_b   1.000
_cell.length_c   1.000
_cell.angle_alpha   90.00
_cell.angle_beta   90.00
_cell.angle_gamma   90.00
#
_symmetry.space_group_name_H-M   'P 1'
#
loop_
_entity.id
_entity.type
_entity.pdbx_description
1 polymer ?
#
loop_
_entity_poly.entity_id
_entity_poly.type
_entity_poly.pdbx_seq_one_letter_code
_entity_poly.pdbx_strand_id
1 'polypeptide(L)'
;MLRLKKLLGLGADLDALRKAMVLSTIWANGEYDVTKVDDRTFRIRVTDCRQQVRRLEEGMGELACKPAGLAISETAARVIHPGCEVRCLVCPPDAHPRDVWCEWEFALPG
;
A
#
# COMPACT_ATOMS: atom_id res chain seq x y z
N MET A 1 -18.86 -9.69 -10.21
CA MET A 1 -17.80 -10.17 -9.29
C MET A 1 -16.44 -10.00 -9.97
N LEU A 2 -15.46 -9.40 -9.31
CA LEU A 2 -14.13 -9.13 -9.88
C LEU A 2 -13.40 -10.43 -10.22
N ARG A 3 -12.73 -10.47 -11.37
CA ARG A 3 -12.06 -11.69 -11.89
C ARG A 3 -11.01 -12.23 -10.91
N LEU A 4 -10.16 -11.36 -10.37
CA LEU A 4 -9.12 -11.74 -9.39
C LEU A 4 -9.71 -12.26 -8.07
N LYS A 5 -10.79 -11.62 -7.57
CA LYS A 5 -11.48 -12.07 -6.35
C LYS A 5 -12.00 -13.51 -6.50
N LYS A 6 -12.56 -13.84 -7.67
CA LYS A 6 -13.03 -15.19 -7.99
C LYS A 6 -11.87 -16.18 -8.13
N LEU A 7 -10.83 -15.81 -8.87
CA LEU A 7 -9.67 -16.65 -9.12
C LEU A 7 -8.95 -17.05 -7.82
N LEU A 8 -8.82 -16.12 -6.89
CA LEU A 8 -8.07 -16.29 -5.65
C LEU A 8 -8.93 -16.73 -4.45
N GLY A 9 -10.24 -16.94 -4.65
CA GLY A 9 -11.16 -17.33 -3.58
C GLY A 9 -11.23 -16.32 -2.42
N LEU A 10 -11.06 -15.02 -2.72
CA LEU A 10 -10.95 -13.99 -1.69
C LEU A 10 -12.33 -13.63 -1.12
N GLY A 11 -12.41 -13.62 0.21
CA GLY A 11 -13.58 -13.18 0.97
C GLY A 11 -13.82 -11.67 0.89
N ALA A 12 -14.62 -11.16 1.83
CA ALA A 12 -14.89 -9.72 1.97
C ALA A 12 -14.38 -9.16 3.31
N ASP A 13 -13.44 -9.86 3.95
CA ASP A 13 -12.82 -9.47 5.21
C ASP A 13 -11.48 -8.73 5.00
N LEU A 14 -10.93 -8.20 6.09
CA LEU A 14 -9.70 -7.43 6.06
C LEU A 14 -8.49 -8.28 5.61
N ASP A 15 -8.48 -9.58 5.93
CA ASP A 15 -7.42 -10.49 5.50
C ASP A 15 -7.45 -10.74 3.98
N ALA A 16 -8.65 -10.79 3.38
CA ALA A 16 -8.84 -10.85 1.94
C ALA A 16 -8.30 -9.59 1.25
N LEU A 17 -8.53 -8.40 1.83
CA LEU A 17 -7.91 -7.16 1.35
C LEU A 17 -6.39 -7.22 1.45
N ARG A 18 -5.84 -7.59 2.61
CA ARG A 18 -4.38 -7.73 2.81
C ARG A 18 -3.76 -8.69 1.78
N LYS A 19 -4.35 -9.87 1.58
CA LYS A 19 -3.92 -10.85 0.57
C LYS A 19 -3.97 -10.27 -0.84
N ALA A 20 -5.05 -9.58 -1.19
CA ALA A 20 -5.17 -8.95 -2.50
C ALA A 20 -4.11 -7.88 -2.74
N MET A 21 -3.79 -7.06 -1.73
CA MET A 21 -2.75 -6.04 -1.84
C MET A 21 -1.37 -6.66 -2.09
N VAL A 22 -1.01 -7.70 -1.34
CA VAL A 22 0.29 -8.41 -1.49
C VAL A 22 0.41 -9.12 -2.84
N LEU A 23 -0.68 -9.69 -3.35
CA LEU A 23 -0.71 -10.36 -4.65
C LEU A 23 -0.84 -9.38 -5.84
N SER A 24 -1.06 -8.09 -5.57
CA SER A 24 -1.18 -7.08 -6.61
C SER A 24 0.17 -6.54 -7.07
N THR A 25 0.19 -5.90 -8.22
CA THR A 25 1.39 -5.22 -8.74
C THR A 25 1.62 -3.84 -8.10
N ILE A 26 0.74 -3.38 -7.18
CA ILE A 26 0.81 -2.04 -6.58
C ILE A 26 2.16 -1.81 -5.89
N TRP A 27 2.72 -2.86 -5.29
CA TRP A 27 3.96 -2.83 -4.52
C TRP A 27 5.13 -3.52 -5.24
N ALA A 28 4.96 -3.94 -6.49
CA ALA A 28 5.94 -4.76 -7.21
C ALA A 28 7.25 -4.03 -7.54
N ASN A 29 7.31 -2.71 -7.30
CA ASN A 29 8.45 -1.87 -7.62
C ASN A 29 9.47 -1.72 -6.47
N GLY A 30 9.41 -2.59 -5.46
CA GLY A 30 10.21 -2.47 -4.26
C GLY A 30 10.09 -3.64 -3.30
N GLU A 31 10.91 -3.59 -2.26
CA GLU A 31 10.79 -4.49 -1.11
C GLU A 31 9.84 -3.86 -0.08
N TYR A 32 9.00 -4.68 0.53
CA TYR A 32 8.03 -4.23 1.51
C TYR A 32 7.71 -5.29 2.55
N ASP A 33 7.39 -4.82 3.75
CA ASP A 33 6.91 -5.64 4.86
C ASP A 33 5.41 -5.43 5.06
N VAL A 34 4.71 -6.49 5.47
CA VAL A 34 3.30 -6.43 5.85
C VAL A 34 3.14 -6.84 7.30
N THR A 35 2.62 -5.92 8.11
CA THR A 35 2.40 -6.15 9.54
C THR A 35 0.92 -6.16 9.86
N LYS A 36 0.42 -7.24 10.46
CA LYS A 36 -0.90 -7.24 11.10
C LYS A 36 -0.74 -6.57 12.47
N VAL A 37 -1.32 -5.38 12.64
CA VAL A 37 -1.22 -4.62 13.90
C VAL A 37 -2.18 -5.21 14.93
N ASP A 38 -3.41 -5.49 14.49
CA ASP A 38 -4.46 -6.15 15.26
C ASP A 38 -5.49 -6.81 14.31
N ASP A 39 -6.64 -7.24 14.81
CA ASP A 39 -7.69 -7.87 13.99
C ASP A 39 -8.43 -6.92 13.04
N ARG A 40 -8.27 -5.62 13.23
CA ARG A 40 -8.93 -4.55 12.45
C ARG A 40 -7.96 -3.72 11.64
N THR A 41 -6.66 -3.92 11.78
CA THR A 41 -5.64 -3.05 11.22
C THR A 41 -4.44 -3.83 10.68
N PHE A 42 -4.00 -3.52 9.46
CA PHE A 42 -2.71 -3.95 8.95
C PHE A 42 -1.98 -2.79 8.27
N ARG A 43 -0.66 -2.92 8.14
CA ARG A 43 0.22 -1.94 7.49
C ARG A 43 1.07 -2.59 6.42
N ILE A 44 1.34 -1.83 5.38
CA ILE A 44 2.34 -2.15 4.34
C ILE A 44 3.40 -1.07 4.40
N ARG A 45 4.65 -1.46 4.67
CA ARG A 45 5.81 -0.56 4.75
C ARG A 45 6.77 -0.91 3.61
N VAL A 46 7.04 0.04 2.73
CA VAL A 46 8.00 -0.09 1.64
C VAL A 46 9.37 0.39 2.11
N THR A 47 10.35 -0.51 2.12
CA THR A 47 11.71 -0.26 2.62
C THR A 47 12.70 -0.01 1.48
N ASP A 48 12.40 -0.50 0.28
CA ASP A 48 13.11 -0.16 -0.95
C ASP A 48 12.11 0.23 -2.05
N CYS A 49 12.41 1.28 -2.82
CA CYS A 49 11.58 1.72 -3.93
C CYS A 49 12.47 2.04 -5.13
N ARG A 50 12.50 1.13 -6.10
CA ARG A 50 13.40 1.22 -7.26
C ARG A 50 13.22 2.50 -8.06
N GLN A 51 11.99 3.00 -8.16
CA GLN A 51 11.71 4.27 -8.85
C GLN A 51 12.30 5.47 -8.10
N GLN A 52 12.21 5.51 -6.77
CA GLN A 52 12.77 6.61 -6.00
C GLN A 52 14.30 6.57 -6.02
N VAL A 53 14.88 5.39 -5.77
CA VAL A 53 16.34 5.19 -5.83
C VAL A 53 16.89 5.62 -7.19
N ARG A 54 16.29 5.13 -8.28
CA ARG A 54 16.73 5.49 -9.63
C ARG A 54 16.63 6.98 -9.91
N ARG A 55 15.56 7.65 -9.47
CA ARG A 55 15.43 9.10 -9.64
C ARG A 55 16.49 9.88 -8.88
N LEU A 56 16.87 9.42 -7.69
CA LEU A 56 17.97 10.02 -6.93
C LEU A 56 19.33 9.81 -7.63
N GLU A 57 19.59 8.60 -8.13
CA GLU A 57 20.79 8.31 -8.93
C GLU A 57 20.90 9.19 -10.18
N GLU A 58 19.77 9.53 -10.79
CA GLU A 58 19.69 10.42 -11.97
C GLU A 58 19.63 11.92 -11.60
N GLY A 59 19.70 12.28 -10.33
CA GLY A 59 19.64 13.68 -9.88
C GLY A 59 18.27 14.36 -10.10
N MET A 60 17.20 13.58 -10.27
CA MET A 60 15.85 14.08 -10.51
C MET A 60 15.06 14.43 -9.23
N GLY A 61 15.64 14.14 -8.06
CA GLY A 61 14.96 14.23 -6.78
C GLY A 61 13.83 13.22 -6.61
N GLU A 62 13.27 13.17 -5.40
CA GLU A 62 12.18 12.26 -5.06
C GLU A 62 10.90 12.56 -5.87
N LEU A 63 10.20 11.51 -6.26
CA LEU A 63 8.87 11.61 -6.83
C LEU A 63 7.86 11.87 -5.71
N ALA A 64 7.03 12.91 -5.85
CA ALA A 64 5.89 13.16 -4.97
C ALA A 64 4.74 12.14 -5.21
N CYS A 65 4.95 10.88 -4.85
CA CYS A 65 4.05 9.77 -5.18
C CYS A 65 2.83 9.64 -4.26
N LYS A 66 2.79 10.34 -3.11
CA LYS A 66 1.70 10.27 -2.13
C LYS A 66 0.28 10.41 -2.73
N PRO A 67 -0.03 11.39 -3.62
CA PRO A 67 -1.38 11.51 -4.17
C PRO A 67 -1.80 10.28 -4.99
N ALA A 68 -0.89 9.73 -5.80
CA ALA A 68 -1.16 8.53 -6.59
C ALA A 68 -1.27 7.29 -5.70
N GLY A 69 -0.40 7.17 -4.69
CA GLY A 69 -0.43 6.08 -3.71
C GLY A 69 -1.74 6.02 -2.93
N LEU A 70 -2.27 7.18 -2.50
CA LEU A 70 -3.58 7.28 -1.86
C LEU A 70 -4.68 6.82 -2.81
N ALA A 71 -4.75 7.38 -4.02
CA ALA A 71 -5.80 7.06 -4.98
C ALA A 71 -5.85 5.57 -5.31
N ILE A 72 -4.69 4.93 -5.52
CA ILE A 72 -4.60 3.49 -5.84
C ILE A 72 -5.02 2.65 -4.63
N SER A 73 -4.49 2.96 -3.44
CA SER A 73 -4.74 2.18 -2.22
C SER A 73 -6.20 2.27 -1.77
N GLU A 74 -6.78 3.47 -1.76
CA GLU A 74 -8.19 3.70 -1.44
C GLU A 74 -9.12 3.01 -2.44
N THR A 75 -8.80 3.07 -3.73
CA THR A 75 -9.61 2.40 -4.76
C THR A 75 -9.56 0.88 -4.58
N ALA A 76 -8.38 0.31 -4.35
CA ALA A 76 -8.24 -1.12 -4.08
C ALA A 76 -9.02 -1.54 -2.82
N ALA A 77 -8.85 -0.80 -1.72
CA ALA A 77 -9.59 -1.03 -0.47
C ALA A 77 -11.10 -0.99 -0.71
N ARG A 78 -11.62 0.07 -1.34
CA ARG A 78 -13.05 0.23 -1.62
C ARG A 78 -13.64 -0.90 -2.46
N VAL A 79 -12.88 -1.40 -3.42
CA VAL A 79 -13.30 -2.45 -4.34
C VAL A 79 -13.34 -3.84 -3.67
N ILE A 80 -12.46 -4.10 -2.70
CA ILE A 80 -12.33 -5.41 -2.06
C ILE A 80 -13.09 -5.46 -0.72
N HIS A 81 -12.93 -4.43 0.11
CA HIS A 81 -13.56 -4.24 1.41
C HIS A 81 -13.99 -2.76 1.60
N PRO A 82 -15.22 -2.39 1.19
CA PRO A 82 -15.70 -0.99 1.21
C PRO A 82 -15.64 -0.29 2.56
N GLY A 83 -15.72 -1.03 3.67
CA GLY A 83 -15.62 -0.49 5.02
C GLY A 83 -14.20 -0.30 5.55
N CYS A 84 -13.16 -0.49 4.71
CA CYS A 84 -11.78 -0.24 5.11
C CYS A 84 -11.37 1.20 4.78
N GLU A 85 -10.78 1.87 5.75
CA GLU A 85 -10.14 3.18 5.59
C GLU A 85 -8.65 3.00 5.30
N VAL A 86 -8.07 3.91 4.52
CA VAL A 86 -6.64 3.91 4.18
C VAL A 86 -6.01 5.19 4.70
N ARG A 87 -4.87 5.08 5.39
CA ARG A 87 -4.08 6.21 5.88
C ARG A 87 -2.65 6.14 5.37
N CYS A 88 -2.18 7.24 4.81
CA CYS A 88 -0.77 7.43 4.51
C CYS A 88 -0.05 7.85 5.80
N LEU A 89 0.86 7.03 6.31
CA LEU A 89 1.67 7.37 7.49
C LEU A 89 2.93 8.15 7.09
N VAL A 90 3.53 7.76 5.98
CA VAL A 90 4.68 8.45 5.39
C VAL A 90 4.74 8.14 3.90
N CYS A 91 5.06 9.14 3.07
CA CYS A 91 5.31 8.98 1.64
C CYS A 91 5.79 10.32 1.05
N PRO A 92 6.82 10.34 0.18
CA PRO A 92 7.22 11.52 -0.57
C PRO A 92 6.02 12.24 -1.21
N PRO A 93 5.94 13.57 -1.12
CA PRO A 93 7.04 14.48 -0.78
C PRO A 93 7.20 14.77 0.72
N ASP A 94 6.45 14.08 1.59
CA ASP A 94 6.62 14.26 3.03
C ASP A 94 7.98 13.73 3.47
N ALA A 95 8.56 14.36 4.50
CA ALA A 95 9.78 13.89 5.12
C ALA A 95 9.60 12.45 5.65
N HIS A 96 10.61 11.61 5.41
CA HIS A 96 10.57 10.20 5.77
C HIS A 96 11.91 9.71 6.33
N PRO A 97 11.91 8.65 7.15
CA PRO A 97 13.14 7.98 7.57
C PRO A 97 13.92 7.46 6.35
N ARG A 98 15.24 7.36 6.49
CA ARG A 98 16.14 6.91 5.40
C ARG A 98 15.79 5.51 4.87
N ASP A 99 15.29 4.65 5.74
CA ASP A 99 15.01 3.23 5.51
C ASP A 99 13.52 2.94 5.23
N VAL A 100 12.69 3.97 5.10
CA VAL A 100 11.26 3.84 4.80
C VAL A 100 10.86 4.82 3.71
N TRP A 101 10.44 4.31 2.56
CA TRP A 101 9.96 5.12 1.44
C TRP A 101 8.48 5.47 1.56
N CYS A 102 7.65 4.52 1.97
CA CYS A 102 6.26 4.83 2.31
C CYS A 102 5.68 3.77 3.26
N GLU A 103 4.69 4.18 4.05
CA GLU A 103 3.93 3.28 4.90
C GLU A 103 2.45 3.62 4.83
N TRP A 104 1.64 2.59 4.61
CA TRP A 104 0.21 2.68 4.39
C TRP A 104 -0.51 1.80 5.39
N GLU A 105 -1.47 2.36 6.09
CA GLU A 105 -2.32 1.65 7.03
C GLU A 105 -3.71 1.43 6.46
N PHE A 106 -4.23 0.22 6.65
CA PHE A 106 -5.56 -0.21 6.24
C PHE A 106 -6.30 -0.64 7.52
N ALA A 107 -7.37 0.07 7.87
CA ALA A 107 -8.07 -0.11 9.13
C ALA A 107 -9.60 -0.14 8.97
N LEU A 108 -10.27 -0.93 9.81
CA LEU A 108 -11.73 -0.87 9.95
C LEU A 108 -12.11 0.27 10.92
N PRO A 109 -13.21 1.01 10.65
CA PRO A 109 -13.67 2.12 11.50
C PRO A 109 -14.00 1.65 12.91
N GLY A 110 -13.81 2.57 13.87
CA GLY A 110 -14.08 2.46 15.32
C GLY A 110 -15.36 1.74 15.64
#